data_AF-A0A7V5NYU5-F1
#
_entry.id   AF-A0A7V5NYU5-F1
#
_cell.length_a   1.000
_cell.length_b   1.000
_cell.length_c   1.000
_cell.angle_alpha   90.00
_cell.angle_beta   90.00
_cell.angle_gamma   90.00
#
_symmetry.space_group_name_H-M   'P 1'
#
loop_
_entity.id
_entity.type
_entity.pdbx_description
1 polymer ?
#
loop_
_entity_poly.entity_id
_entity_poly.type
_entity_poly.pdbx_seq_one_letter_code
_entity_poly.pdbx_strand_id
1 'polypeptide(L)'
;MNKGAVVLGLIVGFVVAIIFSLVSASKIIATGKAEFCSSCHEMKVFYETWEAGIHGPAEKGVVKAECADCHLPHDNLINYLISKVKFGINDYVAHLRGKGTPAHWIEHWKHKVPYKHQAYESGCRECHQKLVAEGIPLKAFTAHRQYELGMTRENCITCHQTVGHGDVVTAMQEELARQKMAQKEK
;
A
#
# COMPACT_ATOMS: atom_id res chain seq x y z
N MET A 1 -50.94 15.12 -3.24
CA MET A 1 -49.51 15.10 -3.65
C MET A 1 -49.39 15.50 -5.11
N ASN A 2 -48.62 16.55 -5.41
CA ASN A 2 -48.37 16.96 -6.79
C ASN A 2 -47.36 15.98 -7.43
N LYS A 3 -47.82 15.19 -8.41
CA LYS A 3 -47.00 14.18 -9.10
C LYS A 3 -45.74 14.80 -9.73
N GLY A 4 -45.83 16.05 -10.21
CA GLY A 4 -44.68 16.77 -10.78
C GLY A 4 -43.61 17.10 -9.75
N ALA A 5 -44.00 17.47 -8.53
CA ALA A 5 -43.06 17.73 -7.43
C ALA A 5 -42.35 16.45 -6.96
N VAL A 6 -43.07 15.31 -6.95
CA VAL A 6 -42.49 14.01 -6.60
C VAL A 6 -41.48 13.56 -7.66
N VAL A 7 -41.82 13.67 -8.96
CA VAL A 7 -40.91 13.33 -10.06
C VAL A 7 -39.66 14.23 -10.04
N LEU A 8 -39.83 15.54 -9.85
CA LEU A 8 -38.70 16.47 -9.75
C LEU A 8 -37.79 16.12 -8.55
N GLY A 9 -38.38 15.81 -7.39
CA GLY A 9 -37.62 15.40 -6.21
C GLY A 9 -36.80 14.12 -6.44
N LEU A 10 -37.36 13.13 -7.13
CA LEU A 10 -36.65 11.90 -7.49
C LEU A 10 -35.49 12.16 -8.46
N ILE A 11 -35.69 13.01 -9.46
CA ILE A 11 -34.64 13.38 -10.42
C ILE A 11 -33.50 14.09 -9.69
N VAL A 12 -33.81 15.08 -8.86
CA VAL A 12 -32.80 15.81 -8.08
C VAL A 12 -32.05 14.86 -7.13
N GLY A 13 -32.77 14.00 -6.41
CA GLY A 13 -32.16 13.01 -5.53
C GLY A 13 -31.22 12.05 -6.26
N PHE A 14 -31.62 11.59 -7.44
CA PHE A 14 -30.79 10.70 -8.27
C PHE A 14 -29.51 11.40 -8.77
N VAL A 15 -29.62 12.64 -9.25
CA VAL A 15 -28.47 13.45 -9.68
C VAL A 15 -27.49 13.66 -8.52
N VAL A 16 -28.01 14.03 -7.33
CA VAL A 16 -27.18 14.20 -6.13
C VAL A 16 -26.47 12.91 -5.75
N ALA A 17 -27.17 11.77 -5.79
CA ALA A 17 -26.57 10.47 -5.48
C ALA A 17 -25.43 10.12 -6.44
N ILE A 18 -25.61 10.33 -7.75
CA ILE A 18 -24.56 10.09 -8.75
C ILE A 18 -23.33 10.96 -8.46
N ILE A 19 -23.54 12.27 -8.28
CA ILE A 19 -22.44 13.21 -8.03
C ILE A 19 -21.68 12.78 -6.76
N PHE A 20 -22.40 12.46 -5.69
CA PHE A 20 -21.81 12.02 -4.44
C PHE A 20 -20.99 10.73 -4.61
N SER A 21 -21.51 9.74 -5.33
CA SER A 21 -20.80 8.48 -5.59
C SER A 21 -19.54 8.69 -6.42
N LEU A 22 -19.59 9.51 -7.48
CA LEU A 22 -18.43 9.80 -8.32
C LEU A 22 -17.34 10.55 -7.56
N VAL A 23 -17.72 11.56 -6.75
CA VAL A 23 -16.78 12.29 -5.90
C VAL A 23 -16.15 11.35 -4.87
N SER A 24 -16.95 10.51 -4.23
CA SER A 24 -16.45 9.55 -3.24
C SER A 24 -15.45 8.56 -3.85
N ALA A 25 -15.78 7.97 -5.00
CA ALA A 25 -14.89 7.08 -5.73
C ALA A 25 -13.58 7.77 -6.11
N SER A 26 -13.65 9.00 -6.62
CA SER A 26 -12.47 9.80 -6.99
C SER A 26 -11.56 10.05 -5.79
N LYS A 27 -12.12 10.36 -4.61
CA LYS A 27 -11.34 10.56 -3.38
C LYS A 27 -10.72 9.27 -2.87
N ILE A 28 -11.42 8.15 -2.96
CA ILE A 28 -10.89 6.83 -2.57
C ILE A 28 -9.65 6.49 -3.43
N ILE A 29 -9.74 6.71 -4.74
CA ILE A 29 -8.63 6.48 -5.67
C ILE A 29 -7.47 7.44 -5.36
N ALA A 30 -7.74 8.75 -5.26
CA ALA A 30 -6.71 9.76 -5.02
C ALA A 30 -5.94 9.51 -3.72
N THR A 31 -6.63 9.09 -2.66
CA THR A 31 -6.00 8.78 -1.36
C THR A 31 -5.34 7.39 -1.32
N GLY A 32 -5.31 6.66 -2.44
CA GLY A 32 -4.55 5.41 -2.57
C GLY A 32 -3.21 5.57 -3.28
N LYS A 33 -2.96 6.74 -3.88
CA LYS A 33 -1.76 7.01 -4.68
C LYS A 33 -0.56 7.39 -3.82
N ALA A 34 0.62 7.17 -4.39
CA ALA A 34 1.89 7.54 -3.76
C ALA A 34 1.96 9.00 -3.36
N GLU A 35 1.42 9.93 -4.15
CA GLU A 35 1.48 11.38 -3.86
C GLU A 35 0.67 11.75 -2.61
N PHE A 36 -0.43 11.03 -2.33
CA PHE A 36 -1.18 11.25 -1.09
C PHE A 36 -0.44 10.64 0.10
N CYS A 37 0.04 9.40 -0.04
CA CYS A 37 0.78 8.73 1.04
C CYS A 37 2.05 9.50 1.43
N SER A 38 2.76 10.07 0.47
CA SER A 38 3.97 10.87 0.72
C SER A 38 3.71 12.32 1.18
N SER A 39 2.44 12.72 1.36
CA SER A 39 2.11 14.05 1.87
C SER A 39 2.46 14.22 3.36
N CYS A 40 2.60 13.10 4.09
CA CYS A 40 3.09 13.05 5.45
C CYS A 40 4.60 12.77 5.46
N HIS A 41 5.36 13.52 6.25
CA HIS A 41 6.83 13.43 6.28
C HIS A 41 7.33 12.07 6.81
N GLU A 42 6.52 11.39 7.62
CA GLU A 42 6.78 10.05 8.15
C GLU A 42 6.90 9.00 7.04
N MET A 43 6.29 9.25 5.88
CA MET A 43 6.27 8.32 4.75
C MET A 43 7.43 8.52 3.77
N LYS A 44 8.29 9.52 4.00
CA LYS A 44 9.37 9.90 3.07
C LYS A 44 10.27 8.73 2.67
N VAL A 45 10.82 8.01 3.65
CA VAL A 45 11.73 6.88 3.38
C VAL A 45 11.02 5.75 2.62
N PHE A 46 9.74 5.50 2.94
CA PHE A 46 8.95 4.50 2.22
C PHE A 46 8.69 4.91 0.78
N TYR A 47 8.39 6.19 0.53
CA TYR A 47 8.24 6.74 -0.81
C TYR A 47 9.54 6.62 -1.61
N GLU A 48 10.68 7.06 -1.06
CA GLU A 48 11.98 7.04 -1.76
C GLU A 48 12.42 5.61 -2.11
N THR A 49 12.22 4.66 -1.18
CA THR A 49 12.54 3.25 -1.42
C THR A 49 11.59 2.57 -2.40
N TRP A 50 10.31 2.93 -2.38
CA TRP A 50 9.35 2.47 -3.40
C TRP A 50 9.68 3.08 -4.77
N GLU A 51 10.03 4.36 -4.81
CA GLU A 51 10.28 5.10 -6.05
C GLU A 51 11.45 4.48 -6.81
N ALA A 52 12.50 4.11 -6.09
CA ALA A 52 13.68 3.39 -6.60
C ALA A 52 13.47 1.87 -6.77
N GLY A 53 12.34 1.34 -6.33
CA GLY A 53 12.01 -0.09 -6.37
C GLY A 53 11.46 -0.56 -7.71
N ILE A 54 11.33 -1.88 -7.86
CA ILE A 54 10.91 -2.52 -9.12
C ILE A 54 9.45 -2.25 -9.52
N HIS A 55 8.62 -1.82 -8.56
CA HIS A 55 7.24 -1.38 -8.81
C HIS A 55 7.07 0.15 -8.75
N GLY A 56 8.18 0.87 -8.57
CA GLY A 56 8.24 2.33 -8.63
C GLY A 56 8.37 2.83 -10.07
N PRO A 57 8.23 4.15 -10.27
CA PRO A 57 8.37 4.77 -11.59
C PRO A 57 9.81 4.78 -12.13
N ALA A 58 10.84 4.51 -11.31
CA ALA A 58 12.24 4.51 -11.76
C ALA A 58 12.56 3.29 -12.65
N GLU A 59 11.90 2.15 -12.43
CA GLU A 59 12.11 0.94 -13.22
C GLU A 59 11.31 1.01 -14.53
N LYS A 60 12.01 0.92 -15.67
CA LYS A 60 11.39 1.05 -16.99
C LYS A 60 10.84 -0.28 -17.48
N GLY A 61 9.61 -0.27 -17.98
CA GLY A 61 8.98 -1.44 -18.62
C GLY A 61 8.23 -2.37 -17.66
N VAL A 62 8.10 -1.99 -16.38
CA VAL A 62 7.28 -2.68 -15.38
C VAL A 62 6.01 -1.86 -15.09
N VAL A 63 4.93 -2.54 -14.69
CA VAL A 63 3.71 -1.88 -14.22
C VAL A 63 4.02 -1.16 -12.91
N LYS A 64 3.83 0.16 -12.89
CA LYS A 64 3.88 0.97 -11.66
C LYS A 64 2.71 0.56 -10.76
N ALA A 65 3.02 0.18 -9.52
CA ALA A 65 2.01 -0.05 -8.48
C ALA A 65 1.93 1.17 -7.56
N GLU A 66 0.73 1.62 -7.23
CA GLU A 66 0.48 2.62 -6.21
C GLU A 66 0.51 1.99 -4.80
N CYS A 67 0.62 2.82 -3.76
CA CYS A 67 0.73 2.32 -2.38
C CYS A 67 -0.44 1.41 -1.98
N ALA A 68 -1.66 1.81 -2.34
CA ALA A 68 -2.87 1.04 -2.05
C ALA A 68 -2.96 -0.30 -2.81
N ASP A 69 -2.24 -0.47 -3.91
CA ASP A 69 -2.28 -1.70 -4.69
C ASP A 69 -1.70 -2.87 -3.89
N CYS A 70 -0.69 -2.61 -3.06
CA CYS A 70 -0.07 -3.61 -2.18
C CYS A 70 -0.58 -3.54 -0.72
N HIS A 71 -0.86 -2.33 -0.21
CA HIS A 71 -1.16 -2.11 1.22
C HIS A 71 -2.64 -2.16 1.58
N LEU A 72 -3.53 -2.43 0.63
CA LEU A 72 -4.95 -2.69 0.89
C LEU A 72 -5.40 -4.02 0.27
N PRO A 73 -6.41 -4.68 0.86
CA PRO A 73 -6.91 -5.94 0.32
C PRO A 73 -7.81 -5.70 -0.89
N HIS A 74 -7.62 -6.50 -1.95
CA HIS A 74 -8.42 -6.46 -3.19
C HIS A 74 -9.40 -7.64 -3.33
N ASP A 75 -9.70 -8.32 -2.23
CA ASP A 75 -10.64 -9.45 -2.23
C ASP A 75 -12.10 -9.01 -2.43
N ASN A 76 -12.50 -7.88 -1.85
CA ASN A 76 -13.78 -7.24 -2.11
C ASN A 76 -13.80 -5.77 -1.67
N LEU A 77 -14.75 -5.01 -2.22
CA LEU A 77 -14.88 -3.56 -1.96
C LEU A 77 -15.10 -3.22 -0.47
N ILE A 78 -15.90 -4.02 0.25
CA ILE A 78 -16.21 -3.73 1.66
C ILE A 78 -14.94 -3.86 2.51
N ASN A 79 -14.18 -4.93 2.33
CA ASN A 79 -12.94 -5.17 3.06
C ASN A 79 -11.87 -4.13 2.70
N TYR A 80 -11.76 -3.75 1.42
CA TYR A 80 -10.90 -2.64 0.98
C TYR A 80 -11.23 -1.34 1.73
N LEU A 81 -12.50 -0.94 1.77
CA LEU A 81 -12.93 0.31 2.40
C LEU A 81 -12.74 0.28 3.93
N ILE A 82 -13.10 -0.83 4.59
CA ILE A 82 -12.90 -0.98 6.04
C ILE A 82 -11.41 -0.90 6.38
N SER A 83 -10.56 -1.61 5.61
CA SER A 83 -9.11 -1.59 5.81
C SER A 83 -8.54 -0.19 5.60
N LYS A 84 -8.95 0.49 4.52
CA LYS A 84 -8.51 1.87 4.22
C LYS A 84 -8.83 2.83 5.35
N VAL A 85 -10.05 2.78 5.89
CA VAL A 85 -10.47 3.62 7.03
C VAL A 85 -9.68 3.25 8.28
N LYS A 86 -9.57 1.95 8.59
CA LYS A 86 -8.88 1.46 9.79
C LYS A 86 -7.41 1.87 9.82
N PHE A 87 -6.67 1.63 8.73
CA PHE A 87 -5.26 1.99 8.67
C PHE A 87 -5.06 3.50 8.58
N GLY A 88 -5.90 4.22 7.81
CA GLY A 88 -5.82 5.68 7.76
C GLY A 88 -6.04 6.34 9.13
N ILE A 89 -6.98 5.85 9.95
CA ILE A 89 -7.17 6.32 11.33
C ILE A 89 -5.94 6.01 12.19
N ASN A 90 -5.39 4.80 12.07
CA ASN A 90 -4.20 4.42 12.83
C ASN A 90 -2.99 5.30 12.49
N ASP A 91 -2.78 5.58 11.21
CA ASP A 91 -1.68 6.42 10.74
C ASP A 91 -1.88 7.86 11.20
N TYR A 92 -3.11 8.39 11.12
CA TYR A 92 -3.43 9.72 11.63
C TYR A 92 -3.19 9.83 13.15
N VAL A 93 -3.60 8.83 13.94
CA VAL A 93 -3.34 8.79 15.38
C VAL A 93 -1.85 8.65 15.68
N ALA A 94 -1.10 7.88 14.87
CA ALA A 94 0.35 7.75 15.01
C ALA A 94 1.07 9.07 14.71
N HIS A 95 0.65 9.80 13.68
CA HIS A 95 1.12 11.14 13.33
C HIS A 95 0.91 12.10 14.51
N LEU A 96 -0.31 12.19 15.04
CA LEU A 96 -0.61 13.06 16.19
C LEU A 96 0.20 12.72 17.45
N ARG A 97 0.61 11.46 17.59
CA ARG A 97 1.42 10.97 18.72
C ARG A 97 2.92 11.03 18.45
N GLY A 98 3.36 11.55 17.30
CA GLY A 98 4.78 11.62 16.92
C GLY A 98 5.45 10.26 16.77
N LYS A 99 4.69 9.22 16.39
CA LYS A 99 5.18 7.83 16.31
C LYS A 99 5.72 7.42 14.93
N GLY A 100 5.73 8.28 13.93
CA GLY A 100 6.28 7.93 12.61
C GLY A 100 7.74 8.33 12.39
N THR A 101 8.55 8.38 13.45
CA THR A 101 9.98 8.70 13.32
C THR A 101 10.79 7.47 12.91
N PRO A 102 11.94 7.64 12.22
CA PRO A 102 12.82 6.52 11.89
C PRO A 102 13.22 5.69 13.12
N ALA A 103 13.50 6.34 14.25
CA ALA A 103 13.80 5.67 15.50
C ALA A 103 12.64 4.78 15.98
N HIS A 104 11.40 5.26 15.89
CA HIS A 104 10.23 4.47 16.26
C HIS A 104 10.04 3.26 15.37
N TRP A 105 10.17 3.43 14.04
CA TRP A 105 10.06 2.33 13.08
C TRP A 105 11.10 1.25 13.31
N ILE A 106 12.37 1.64 13.45
CA ILE A 106 13.47 0.70 13.71
C ILE A 106 13.20 -0.10 14.99
N GLU A 107 12.82 0.58 16.08
CA GLU A 107 12.52 -0.08 17.35
C GLU A 107 11.32 -1.04 17.22
N HIS A 108 10.27 -0.61 16.52
CA HIS A 108 9.09 -1.41 16.29
C HIS A 108 9.38 -2.69 15.49
N TRP A 109 10.33 -2.62 14.57
CA TRP A 109 10.71 -3.70 13.68
C TRP A 109 11.71 -4.67 14.31
N LYS A 110 12.60 -4.24 15.21
CA LYS A 110 13.60 -5.10 15.89
C LYS A 110 13.01 -6.39 16.45
N HIS A 111 11.78 -6.35 16.94
CA HIS A 111 11.11 -7.49 17.58
C HIS A 111 10.18 -8.28 16.64
N LYS A 112 10.19 -8.00 15.33
CA LYS A 112 9.22 -8.54 14.38
C LYS A 112 9.83 -9.32 13.21
N VAL A 113 11.06 -9.84 13.33
CA VAL A 113 11.76 -10.54 12.24
C VAL A 113 11.22 -11.98 12.02
N PRO A 114 11.02 -12.43 10.76
CA PRO A 114 11.05 -11.64 9.53
C PRO A 114 9.89 -10.63 9.57
N TYR A 115 10.20 -9.37 9.24
CA TYR A 115 9.24 -8.26 9.38
C TYR A 115 7.91 -8.69 8.79
N LYS A 116 6.85 -8.68 9.60
CA LYS A 116 5.49 -8.89 9.09
C LYS A 116 5.15 -7.70 8.19
N HIS A 117 5.62 -7.76 6.95
CA HIS A 117 5.42 -6.75 5.93
C HIS A 117 3.91 -6.64 5.70
N GLN A 118 3.39 -5.41 5.78
CA GLN A 118 1.96 -5.14 5.81
C GLN A 118 1.38 -5.04 4.39
N ALA A 119 1.73 -6.01 3.53
CA ALA A 119 1.17 -6.12 2.19
C ALA A 119 0.14 -7.25 2.12
N TYR A 120 -0.83 -7.11 1.23
CA TYR A 120 -1.89 -8.08 1.01
C TYR A 120 -1.59 -8.93 -0.22
N GLU A 121 -1.69 -10.26 -0.07
CA GLU A 121 -1.57 -11.21 -1.17
C GLU A 121 -2.55 -10.91 -2.31
N SER A 122 -3.77 -10.46 -1.97
CA SER A 122 -4.77 -10.08 -2.96
C SER A 122 -4.28 -8.95 -3.86
N GLY A 123 -3.50 -8.00 -3.34
CA GLY A 123 -2.86 -6.96 -4.13
C GLY A 123 -1.83 -7.49 -5.12
N CYS A 124 -0.97 -8.43 -4.68
CA CYS A 124 -0.04 -9.09 -5.58
C CYS A 124 -0.77 -9.81 -6.72
N ARG A 125 -1.89 -10.47 -6.42
CA ARG A 125 -2.65 -11.31 -7.36
C ARG A 125 -3.49 -10.54 -8.37
N GLU A 126 -3.78 -9.25 -8.15
CA GLU A 126 -4.42 -8.41 -9.17
C GLU A 126 -3.58 -8.35 -10.46
N CYS A 127 -2.26 -8.20 -10.31
CA CYS A 127 -1.31 -8.14 -11.42
C CYS A 127 -0.64 -9.50 -11.71
N HIS A 128 -0.24 -10.24 -10.67
CA HIS A 128 0.45 -11.53 -10.80
C HIS A 128 -0.53 -12.71 -10.87
N GLN A 129 -1.35 -12.72 -11.92
CA GLN A 129 -2.40 -13.73 -12.09
C GLN A 129 -1.87 -15.12 -12.45
N LYS A 130 -0.72 -15.18 -13.14
CA LYS A 130 -0.07 -16.43 -13.58
C LYS A 130 1.33 -16.52 -12.99
N LEU A 131 1.46 -17.24 -11.87
CA LEU A 131 2.75 -17.43 -11.19
C LEU A 131 3.65 -18.47 -11.88
N VAL A 132 3.04 -19.38 -12.63
CA VAL A 132 3.71 -20.45 -13.37
C VAL A 132 3.57 -20.16 -14.86
N ALA A 133 4.67 -19.78 -15.50
CA ALA A 133 4.72 -19.42 -16.91
C ALA A 133 6.00 -19.93 -17.56
N GLU A 134 6.02 -19.97 -18.89
CA GLU A 134 7.22 -20.28 -19.66
C GLU A 134 8.29 -19.20 -19.43
N GLY A 135 9.55 -19.62 -19.33
CA GLY A 135 10.70 -18.71 -19.17
C GLY A 135 11.12 -18.41 -17.74
N ILE A 136 10.40 -18.86 -16.70
CA ILE A 136 10.86 -18.71 -15.31
C ILE A 136 11.90 -19.79 -14.92
N PRO A 137 12.85 -19.48 -14.03
CA PRO A 137 13.81 -20.47 -13.54
C PRO A 137 13.12 -21.68 -12.89
N LEU A 138 13.69 -22.88 -13.06
CA LEU A 138 13.11 -24.13 -12.52
C LEU A 138 12.83 -24.08 -11.00
N LYS A 139 13.68 -23.38 -10.24
CA LYS A 139 13.47 -23.15 -8.81
C LYS A 139 12.21 -22.32 -8.53
N ALA A 140 12.02 -21.23 -9.27
CA ALA A 140 10.83 -20.38 -9.16
C ALA A 140 9.57 -21.15 -9.57
N PHE A 141 9.65 -21.90 -10.68
CA PHE A 141 8.56 -22.79 -11.11
C PHE A 141 8.13 -23.74 -10.00
N THR A 142 9.09 -24.42 -9.37
CA THR A 142 8.80 -25.39 -8.31
C THR A 142 8.15 -24.72 -7.10
N ALA A 143 8.70 -23.59 -6.65
CA ALA A 143 8.15 -22.84 -5.51
C ALA A 143 6.74 -22.31 -5.77
N HIS A 144 6.52 -21.65 -6.91
CA HIS A 144 5.20 -21.14 -7.29
C HIS A 144 4.19 -22.27 -7.49
N ARG A 145 4.60 -23.42 -8.05
CA ARG A 145 3.72 -24.58 -8.17
C ARG A 145 3.31 -25.14 -6.82
N GLN A 146 4.25 -25.24 -5.86
CA GLN A 146 3.92 -25.65 -4.50
C GLN A 146 2.96 -24.69 -3.80
N TYR A 147 3.16 -23.38 -4.02
CA TYR A 147 2.25 -22.33 -3.54
C TYR A 147 0.84 -22.48 -4.12
N GLU A 148 0.70 -22.59 -5.45
CA GLU A 148 -0.61 -22.76 -6.12
C GLU A 148 -1.33 -24.05 -5.70
N LEU A 149 -0.58 -25.11 -5.37
CA LEU A 149 -1.15 -26.37 -4.87
C LEU A 149 -1.46 -26.35 -3.37
N GLY A 150 -1.24 -25.23 -2.67
CA GLY A 150 -1.49 -25.12 -1.22
C GLY A 150 -0.56 -25.98 -0.37
N MET A 151 0.62 -26.36 -0.89
CA MET A 151 1.59 -27.21 -0.20
C MET A 151 2.49 -26.45 0.78
N THR A 152 2.37 -25.12 0.81
CA THR A 152 3.13 -24.22 1.68
C THR A 152 2.19 -23.32 2.47
N ARG A 153 2.65 -22.87 3.63
CA ARG A 153 1.99 -21.81 4.43
C ARG A 153 2.60 -20.44 4.17
N GLU A 154 3.62 -20.37 3.32
CA GLU A 154 4.26 -19.12 2.95
C GLU A 154 3.41 -18.30 1.99
N ASN A 155 3.66 -17.00 2.00
CA ASN A 155 2.96 -16.02 1.17
C ASN A 155 3.96 -15.31 0.24
N CYS A 156 3.49 -14.47 -0.68
CA CYS A 156 4.32 -13.77 -1.65
C CYS A 156 5.47 -13.04 -0.96
N ILE A 157 5.16 -12.30 0.11
CA ILE A 157 6.12 -11.46 0.83
C ILE A 157 7.01 -12.22 1.82
N THR A 158 6.73 -13.49 2.16
CA THR A 158 7.71 -14.32 2.87
C THR A 158 8.96 -14.49 2.01
N CYS A 159 8.78 -14.75 0.70
CA CYS A 159 9.90 -14.97 -0.22
C CYS A 159 10.36 -13.67 -0.89
N HIS A 160 9.43 -12.80 -1.30
CA HIS A 160 9.70 -11.54 -2.01
C HIS A 160 9.78 -10.35 -1.04
N GLN A 161 10.62 -10.44 -0.02
CA GLN A 161 10.67 -9.50 1.11
C GLN A 161 11.05 -8.07 0.69
N THR A 162 11.85 -7.92 -0.36
CA THR A 162 12.43 -6.64 -0.79
C THR A 162 11.64 -5.96 -1.90
N VAL A 163 10.53 -6.54 -2.35
CA VAL A 163 9.83 -6.11 -3.57
C VAL A 163 9.18 -4.72 -3.46
N GLY A 164 8.77 -4.32 -2.26
CA GLY A 164 8.12 -3.04 -2.01
C GLY A 164 9.09 -1.91 -1.70
N HIS A 165 10.03 -2.16 -0.78
CA HIS A 165 10.89 -1.12 -0.21
C HIS A 165 12.36 -1.52 -0.06
N GLY A 166 12.82 -2.57 -0.75
CA GLY A 166 14.22 -3.01 -0.65
C GLY A 166 14.63 -3.35 0.78
N ASP A 167 15.83 -2.91 1.17
CA ASP A 167 16.27 -2.90 2.58
C ASP A 167 15.84 -1.60 3.27
N VAL A 168 14.54 -1.50 3.56
CA VAL A 168 13.94 -0.33 4.21
C VAL A 168 14.52 -0.07 5.60
N VAL A 169 15.07 -1.09 6.26
CA VAL A 169 15.64 -0.94 7.60
C VAL A 169 16.94 -0.16 7.53
N THR A 170 17.81 -0.52 6.58
CA THR A 170 19.04 0.24 6.32
C THR A 170 18.71 1.67 5.90
N ALA A 171 17.76 1.87 4.98
CA ALA A 171 17.32 3.21 4.57
C ALA A 171 16.81 4.06 5.76
N MET A 172 16.06 3.47 6.68
CA MET A 172 15.61 4.13 7.91
C MET A 172 16.77 4.47 8.86
N GLN A 173 17.76 3.59 9.01
CA GLN A 173 18.94 3.83 9.84
C GLN A 173 19.78 4.98 9.30
N GLU A 174 19.96 5.04 7.99
CA GLU A 174 20.65 6.15 7.31
C GLU A 174 19.91 7.48 7.51
N GLU A 175 18.58 7.49 7.36
CA GLU A 175 17.78 8.68 7.63
C GLU A 175 17.91 9.15 9.09
N LEU A 176 17.87 8.22 10.05
CA LEU A 176 18.09 8.55 11.46
C LEU A 176 19.49 9.14 11.69
N ALA A 177 20.52 8.62 11.02
CA ALA A 177 21.87 9.15 11.10
C ALA A 177 21.95 10.58 10.53
N ARG A 178 21.35 10.84 9.37
CA ARG A 178 21.26 12.18 8.76
C ARG A 178 20.59 13.18 9.71
N GLN A 179 19.47 12.80 10.32
CA GLN A 179 18.76 13.65 11.28
C GLN A 179 19.63 14.00 12.51
N LYS A 180 20.39 13.03 13.03
CA LYS A 180 21.32 13.27 14.16
C LYS A 180 22.48 14.19 13.79
N MET A 181 23.02 14.09 12.57
CA MET A 181 24.09 14.99 12.12
C MET A 181 23.58 16.42 11.97
N ALA A 182 22.42 16.61 11.32
CA ALA A 182 21.81 17.93 11.14
C ALA A 182 21.41 18.60 12.47
N GLN A 183 21.18 17.83 13.53
CA GLN A 183 20.94 18.36 14.88
C GLN A 183 22.22 18.82 15.60
N LYS A 184 23.38 18.22 15.29
CA LYS A 184 24.67 18.58 15.90
C LYS A 184 25.28 19.84 15.29
N GLU A 185 24.87 20.19 14.09
CA GLU A 185 25.32 21.38 13.35
C GLU A 185 24.52 22.65 13.69
N LYS A 186 23.51 22.53 14.56
CA LYS A 186 22.68 23.63 15.08
C LYS A 186 23.05 23.95 16.53
#